data_AF-A0AAZ3S357-F1
#
_entry.id   AF-A0AAZ3S357-F1
#
_cell.length_a   1.000
_cell.length_b   1.000
_cell.length_c   1.000
_cell.angle_alpha   90.00
_cell.angle_beta   90.00
_cell.angle_gamma   90.00
#
_symmetry.space_group_name_H-M   'P 1'
#
loop_
_entity.id
_entity.type
_entity.pdbx_description
1 polymer ?
#
loop_
_entity_poly.entity_id
_entity_poly.type
_entity_poly.pdbx_seq_one_letter_code
_entity_poly.pdbx_strand_id
1 'polypeptide(L)'
;MVSNQHYSMGVMHSALSLLFCVQFGLSFSVAGHENTCDANGSVYYVGEWYFLESDHCTQCECTTEGSSCARTECTSLPAACIHVSHYPTDCCPRCEKIGCEYRGVVYELGQNFQPNECEQCTCDSDGIARCLVADCAPPPCINPIYTKGKCCPECPEGPNCYVDSTRSQVIPGHEPLWVDSCTKCRCHDSGDAGYWEGNRLATCSRVRNCTPGETSQKN
;
A
#
# COMPACT_ATOMS: atom_id res chain seq x y z
N MET A 1 32.15 12.75 70.86
CA MET A 1 30.94 12.37 71.64
C MET A 1 31.02 13.07 72.98
N VAL A 2 29.86 13.33 73.59
CA VAL A 2 29.61 14.16 74.79
C VAL A 2 29.52 15.65 74.44
N SER A 3 28.37 16.15 74.00
CA SER A 3 27.04 16.27 74.64
C SER A 3 26.91 17.58 75.43
N ASN A 4 25.84 18.28 75.04
CA ASN A 4 25.34 19.57 75.50
C ASN A 4 24.92 19.59 76.98
N GLN A 5 24.54 20.80 77.40
CA GLN A 5 23.55 21.20 78.43
C GLN A 5 24.16 21.83 79.69
N HIS A 6 23.61 22.85 80.34
CA HIS A 6 22.38 23.65 80.20
C HIS A 6 22.50 24.89 81.14
N TYR A 7 21.84 26.00 80.76
CA TYR A 7 21.13 26.99 81.60
C TYR A 7 21.80 27.64 82.85
N SER A 8 21.77 28.99 82.93
CA SER A 8 20.68 29.72 83.63
C SER A 8 20.90 31.25 83.72
N MET A 9 19.85 31.98 83.29
CA MET A 9 19.22 33.24 83.75
C MET A 9 19.95 34.31 84.59
N GLY A 10 19.77 35.57 84.12
CA GLY A 10 19.43 36.79 84.90
C GLY A 10 20.59 37.49 85.64
N VAL A 11 20.70 38.82 85.76
CA VAL A 11 19.67 39.87 85.87
C VAL A 11 20.28 41.27 85.56
N MET A 12 19.60 42.00 84.67
CA MET A 12 19.22 43.43 84.58
C MET A 12 20.13 44.64 84.95
N HIS A 13 19.90 45.66 84.09
CA HIS A 13 20.00 47.14 84.21
C HIS A 13 21.19 47.75 83.45
N SER A 14 21.05 48.71 82.52
CA SER A 14 19.91 49.57 82.19
C SER A 14 20.24 50.49 80.98
N ALA A 15 19.21 50.81 80.18
CA ALA A 15 19.01 52.06 79.43
C ALA A 15 19.97 52.39 78.26
N LEU A 16 19.59 52.93 77.09
CA LEU A 16 18.36 53.55 76.58
C LEU A 16 18.52 53.72 75.04
N SER A 17 17.40 53.83 74.32
CA SER A 17 17.20 54.57 73.06
C SER A 17 16.82 53.75 71.82
N LEU A 18 15.53 53.88 71.49
CA LEU A 18 14.82 53.44 70.29
C LEU A 18 15.33 54.14 69.03
N LEU A 19 15.48 53.39 67.94
CA LEU A 19 15.24 53.86 66.57
C LEU A 19 14.95 52.64 65.67
N PHE A 20 13.66 52.36 65.48
CA PHE A 20 13.18 51.44 64.45
C PHE A 20 13.29 52.13 63.08
N CYS A 21 14.25 51.70 62.26
CA CYS A 21 14.19 51.90 60.81
C CYS A 21 13.95 50.54 60.16
N VAL A 22 12.67 50.21 59.97
CA VAL A 22 12.26 49.13 59.06
C VAL A 22 12.62 49.59 57.66
N GLN A 23 13.75 49.14 57.13
CA GLN A 23 14.02 49.25 55.70
C GLN A 23 13.13 48.24 54.98
N PHE A 24 11.91 48.67 54.64
CA PHE A 24 11.19 48.12 53.49
C PHE A 24 12.07 48.40 52.27
N GLY A 25 12.88 47.41 51.89
CA GLY A 25 13.46 47.35 50.57
C GLY A 25 12.30 47.39 49.59
N LEU A 26 12.15 48.53 48.91
CA LEU A 26 11.20 48.71 47.83
C LEU A 26 11.50 47.63 46.79
N SER A 27 10.62 46.63 46.69
CA SER A 27 10.49 45.85 45.47
C SER A 27 10.06 46.83 44.38
N PHE A 28 11.03 47.40 43.68
CA PHE A 28 10.77 48.05 42.41
C PHE A 28 10.32 46.93 41.46
N SER A 29 9.01 46.74 41.33
CA SER A 29 8.50 46.15 40.09
C SER A 29 8.90 47.13 39.00
N VAL A 30 10.01 46.85 38.33
CA VAL A 30 10.27 47.44 37.02
C VAL A 30 9.06 47.03 36.20
N ALA A 31 8.15 47.97 35.96
CA ALA A 31 7.15 47.82 34.92
C ALA A 31 7.94 47.80 33.61
N GLY A 32 8.37 46.61 33.21
CA GLY A 32 8.96 46.38 31.91
C GLY A 32 7.93 46.80 30.89
N HIS A 33 8.20 47.86 30.14
CA HIS A 33 7.80 47.79 28.74
C HIS A 33 8.66 46.68 28.15
N GLU A 34 8.12 45.47 28.19
CA GLU A 34 8.81 44.28 27.75
C GLU A 34 8.83 44.31 26.23
N ASN A 35 9.80 45.05 25.68
CA ASN A 35 10.06 45.11 24.25
C ASN A 35 10.72 43.81 23.76
N THR A 36 10.57 42.72 24.52
CA THR A 36 11.20 41.43 24.30
C THR A 36 10.25 40.29 24.64
N CYS A 37 10.44 39.15 23.99
CA CYS A 37 9.71 37.90 24.24
C CYS A 37 10.73 36.79 24.49
N ASP A 38 10.53 35.99 25.54
CA ASP A 38 11.35 34.80 25.82
C ASP A 38 10.72 33.54 25.21
N ALA A 39 11.46 32.82 24.38
CA ALA A 39 11.03 31.51 23.89
C ALA A 39 12.21 30.52 23.81
N ASN A 40 12.02 29.34 24.41
CA ASN A 40 12.98 28.22 24.41
C ASN A 40 14.41 28.62 24.82
N GLY A 41 14.54 29.51 25.81
CA GLY A 41 15.84 29.99 26.31
C GLY A 41 16.49 31.09 25.46
N SER A 42 15.81 31.57 24.41
CA SER A 42 16.23 32.70 23.58
C SER A 42 15.33 33.92 23.81
N VAL A 43 15.92 35.12 23.70
CA VAL A 43 15.22 36.41 23.83
C VAL A 43 15.05 37.01 22.43
N TYR A 44 13.82 37.41 22.10
CA TYR A 44 13.44 38.03 20.83
C TYR A 44 12.97 39.46 21.08
N TYR A 45 13.28 40.40 20.19
CA TYR A 45 12.84 41.79 20.29
C TYR A 45 11.51 42.00 19.55
N VAL A 46 10.75 43.03 19.95
CA VAL A 46 9.52 43.40 19.25
C VAL A 46 9.77 43.61 17.75
N GLY A 47 8.98 42.93 16.92
CA GLY A 47 9.09 42.88 15.46
C GLY A 47 9.91 41.70 14.93
N GLU A 48 10.58 40.93 15.79
CA GLU A 48 11.30 39.71 15.37
C GLU A 48 10.36 38.52 15.22
N TRP A 49 10.72 37.67 14.24
CA TRP A 49 10.01 36.44 13.90
C TRP A 49 10.86 35.24 14.26
N TYR A 50 10.24 34.20 14.82
CA TYR A 50 10.92 32.97 15.20
C TYR A 50 10.03 31.74 15.09
N PHE A 51 10.68 30.58 14.95
CA PHE A 51 10.01 29.27 15.01
C PHE A 51 10.32 28.61 16.36
N LEU A 52 9.37 27.83 16.87
CA LEU A 52 9.62 27.03 18.08
C LEU A 52 10.47 25.80 17.74
N GLU A 53 11.53 25.55 18.50
CA GLU A 53 12.36 24.33 18.31
C GLU A 53 11.59 23.03 18.61
N SER A 54 10.58 23.10 19.49
CA SER A 54 9.70 21.97 19.78
C SER A 54 8.73 21.66 18.64
N ASP A 55 8.50 22.63 17.75
CA ASP A 55 7.52 22.53 16.67
C ASP A 55 7.81 23.53 15.54
N HIS A 56 8.48 23.03 14.49
CA HIS A 56 8.82 23.81 13.31
C HIS A 56 7.61 24.32 12.52
N CYS A 57 6.38 23.90 12.85
CA CYS A 57 5.15 24.45 12.27
C CYS A 57 4.60 25.70 12.94
N THR A 58 5.10 26.04 14.12
CA THR A 58 4.62 27.22 14.83
C THR A 58 5.59 28.38 14.63
N GLN A 59 5.11 29.43 13.98
CA GLN A 59 5.82 30.68 13.78
C GLN A 59 5.21 31.75 14.70
N CYS A 60 6.07 32.49 15.40
CA CYS A 60 5.69 33.55 16.31
C CYS A 60 6.31 34.87 15.89
N GLU A 61 5.58 35.96 16.10
CA GLU A 61 6.07 37.33 16.07
C GLU A 61 6.09 37.88 17.50
N CYS A 62 7.20 38.48 17.92
CA CYS A 62 7.22 39.19 19.19
C CYS A 62 6.54 40.56 19.03
N THR A 63 5.41 40.74 19.70
CA THR A 63 4.64 42.00 19.68
C THR A 63 4.75 42.72 21.01
N THR A 64 4.29 43.97 21.07
CA THR A 64 4.20 44.72 22.34
C THR A 64 3.25 44.11 23.36
N GLU A 65 2.40 43.17 22.94
CA GLU A 65 1.47 42.42 23.80
C GLU A 65 2.00 41.02 24.15
N GLY A 66 3.21 40.66 23.69
CA GLY A 66 3.84 39.35 23.85
C GLY A 66 3.92 38.57 22.55
N SER A 67 4.21 37.27 22.64
CA SER A 67 4.37 36.39 21.48
C SER A 67 3.02 36.12 20.81
N SER A 68 2.86 36.57 19.56
CA SER A 68 1.71 36.24 18.71
C SER A 68 2.10 35.09 17.79
N CYS A 69 1.54 33.90 18.03
CA CYS A 69 1.93 32.68 17.32
C CYS A 69 0.83 32.16 16.41
N ALA A 70 1.22 31.68 15.23
CA ALA A 70 0.37 30.97 14.30
C ALA A 70 1.00 29.63 13.93
N ARG A 71 0.19 28.57 13.97
CA ARG A 71 0.58 27.23 13.53
C ARG A 71 0.21 27.06 12.06
N THR A 72 1.15 26.60 11.26
CA THR A 72 0.92 26.18 9.88
C THR A 72 0.32 24.77 9.87
N GLU A 73 -0.79 24.59 9.17
CA GLU A 73 -1.36 23.27 8.91
C GLU A 73 -0.80 22.70 7.60
N CYS A 74 -0.33 21.45 7.65
CA CYS A 74 0.21 20.78 6.48
C CYS A 74 -0.89 20.28 5.56
N THR A 75 -0.68 20.44 4.26
CA THR A 75 -1.54 19.82 3.26
C THR A 75 -1.29 18.32 3.19
N SER A 76 -2.32 17.56 2.80
CA SER A 76 -2.14 16.14 2.50
C SER A 76 -1.24 15.96 1.29
N LEU A 77 -0.32 14.99 1.37
CA LEU A 77 0.50 14.61 0.22
C LEU A 77 -0.36 14.05 -0.93
N PRO A 78 0.13 14.11 -2.18
CA PRO A 78 -0.54 13.48 -3.30
C PRO A 78 -0.80 11.99 -3.03
N ALA A 79 -1.96 11.48 -3.46
CA ALA A 79 -2.32 10.06 -3.31
C ALA A 79 -1.26 9.12 -3.93
N ALA A 80 -0.65 9.56 -5.02
CA ALA A 80 0.40 8.85 -5.73
C ALA A 80 1.80 8.97 -5.10
N CYS A 81 1.93 9.50 -3.88
CA CYS A 81 3.23 9.64 -3.25
C CYS A 81 3.80 8.30 -2.79
N ILE A 82 4.95 7.92 -3.34
CA ILE A 82 5.63 6.65 -3.01
C ILE A 82 6.89 6.85 -2.17
N HIS A 83 7.35 8.09 -2.03
CA HIS A 83 8.49 8.41 -1.17
C HIS A 83 8.26 9.73 -0.45
N VAL A 84 8.21 9.65 0.89
CA VAL A 84 7.96 10.78 1.78
C VAL A 84 9.23 11.07 2.57
N SER A 85 9.66 12.33 2.55
CA SER A 85 10.75 12.84 3.38
C SER A 85 10.24 13.72 4.50
N HIS A 86 10.87 13.59 5.67
CA HIS A 86 10.70 14.48 6.82
C HIS A 86 12.07 15.03 7.21
N TYR A 87 12.33 16.30 6.86
CA TYR A 87 13.57 16.96 7.25
C TYR A 87 13.41 17.60 8.63
N PRO A 88 14.44 17.57 9.50
CA PRO A 88 14.35 18.14 10.84
C PRO A 88 13.98 19.62 10.87
N THR A 89 14.29 20.37 9.81
CA THR A 89 14.00 21.81 9.70
C THR A 89 12.65 22.14 9.08
N ASP A 90 11.97 21.14 8.51
CA ASP A 90 10.73 21.36 7.77
C ASP A 90 9.53 21.17 8.70
N CYS A 91 8.56 22.09 8.62
CA CYS A 91 7.26 21.91 9.27
C CYS A 91 6.52 20.69 8.70
N CYS A 92 6.46 20.58 7.37
CA CYS A 92 5.62 19.61 6.67
C CYS A 92 6.44 18.55 5.94
N PRO A 93 5.92 17.31 5.86
CA PRO A 93 6.51 16.29 5.00
C PRO A 93 6.47 16.71 3.54
N ARG A 94 7.44 16.20 2.79
CA ARG A 94 7.54 16.44 1.34
C ARG A 94 7.41 15.11 0.60
N CYS A 95 6.64 15.13 -0.48
CA CYS A 95 6.65 14.03 -1.42
C CYS A 95 7.83 14.20 -2.38
N GLU A 96 8.80 13.29 -2.33
CA GLU A 96 9.97 13.33 -3.20
C GLU A 96 9.73 12.61 -4.52
N LYS A 97 8.83 11.62 -4.54
CA LYS A 97 8.55 10.82 -5.73
C LYS A 97 7.09 10.41 -5.79
N ILE A 98 6.52 10.59 -6.97
CA ILE A 98 5.18 10.11 -7.32
C ILE A 98 5.26 8.94 -8.29
N GLY A 99 4.31 8.01 -8.20
CA GLY A 99 4.26 6.84 -9.06
C GLY A 99 3.43 5.73 -8.43
N CYS A 100 3.61 4.53 -8.96
CA CYS A 100 3.03 3.30 -8.40
C CYS A 100 4.16 2.33 -8.10
N GLU A 101 4.07 1.62 -6.97
CA GLU A 101 4.91 0.47 -6.72
C GLU A 101 4.14 -0.80 -7.07
N TYR A 102 4.71 -1.63 -7.94
CA TYR A 102 4.15 -2.92 -8.31
C TYR A 102 5.23 -3.99 -8.25
N ARG A 103 5.05 -4.97 -7.36
CA ARG A 103 6.01 -6.08 -7.09
C ARG A 103 7.45 -5.60 -6.82
N GLY A 104 7.59 -4.50 -6.06
CA GLY A 104 8.89 -3.92 -5.69
C GLY A 104 9.55 -3.09 -6.78
N VAL A 105 8.89 -2.86 -7.91
CA VAL A 105 9.34 -1.98 -8.99
C VAL A 105 8.48 -0.73 -9.01
N VAL A 106 9.14 0.42 -9.14
CA VAL A 106 8.47 1.73 -9.22
C VAL A 106 8.23 2.10 -10.67
N TYR A 107 6.99 2.48 -10.96
CA TYR A 107 6.52 2.94 -12.27
C TYR A 107 6.04 4.39 -12.17
N GLU A 108 6.23 5.15 -13.24
CA GLU A 108 5.76 6.54 -13.34
C GLU A 108 4.25 6.59 -13.61
N LEU A 109 3.59 7.67 -13.21
CA LEU A 109 2.16 7.86 -13.47
C LEU A 109 1.88 7.86 -14.98
N GLY A 110 0.84 7.15 -15.39
CA GLY A 110 0.48 6.90 -16.78
C GLY A 110 1.32 5.83 -17.49
N GLN A 111 2.35 5.29 -16.85
CA GLN A 111 3.22 4.28 -17.48
C GLN A 111 2.45 2.97 -17.69
N ASN A 112 2.48 2.48 -18.93
CA ASN A 112 2.08 1.12 -19.27
C ASN A 112 3.27 0.17 -19.14
N PHE A 113 3.07 -0.98 -18.50
CA PHE A 113 4.11 -1.97 -18.28
C PHE A 113 3.54 -3.39 -18.30
N GLN A 114 4.39 -4.37 -18.59
CA GLN A 114 4.02 -5.78 -18.71
C GLN A 114 4.94 -6.60 -17.79
N PRO A 115 4.52 -6.92 -16.55
CA PRO A 115 5.34 -7.68 -15.60
C PRO A 115 5.65 -9.10 -16.06
N ASN A 116 4.74 -9.70 -16.83
CA ASN A 116 4.87 -11.02 -17.43
C ASN A 116 3.95 -11.13 -18.66
N GLU A 117 4.04 -12.26 -19.37
CA GLU A 117 3.29 -12.49 -20.61
C GLU A 117 1.76 -12.49 -20.45
N CYS A 118 1.26 -12.67 -19.22
CA CYS A 118 -0.16 -12.73 -18.89
C CYS A 118 -0.71 -11.42 -18.33
N GLU A 119 0.12 -10.44 -18.00
CA GLU A 119 -0.30 -9.27 -17.24
C GLU A 119 0.06 -7.99 -17.97
N GLN A 120 -0.93 -7.14 -18.25
CA GLN A 120 -0.71 -5.79 -18.77
C GLN A 120 -1.23 -4.77 -17.77
N CYS A 121 -0.35 -3.89 -17.31
CA CYS A 121 -0.64 -2.95 -16.25
C CYS A 121 -0.45 -1.49 -16.71
N THR A 122 -1.19 -0.60 -16.06
CA THR A 122 -1.02 0.85 -16.16
C THR A 122 -0.89 1.42 -14.75
N CYS A 123 0.12 2.24 -14.51
CA CYS A 123 0.21 3.02 -13.28
C CYS A 123 -0.73 4.22 -13.41
N ASP A 124 -1.82 4.24 -12.64
CA ASP A 124 -2.81 5.31 -12.73
C ASP A 124 -2.41 6.53 -11.89
N SER A 125 -3.09 7.65 -12.12
CA SER A 125 -2.87 8.96 -11.48
C SER A 125 -3.00 8.96 -9.96
N ASP A 126 -3.68 7.98 -9.37
CA ASP A 126 -3.82 7.81 -7.92
C ASP A 126 -2.70 7.00 -7.28
N GLY A 127 -1.69 6.57 -8.05
CA GLY A 127 -0.57 5.76 -7.57
C GLY A 127 -0.86 4.27 -7.49
N ILE A 128 -2.01 3.82 -8.01
CA ILE A 128 -2.38 2.41 -8.03
C ILE A 128 -2.11 1.83 -9.41
N ALA A 129 -1.33 0.74 -9.44
CA ALA A 129 -1.14 -0.07 -10.64
C ALA A 129 -2.41 -0.89 -10.92
N ARG A 130 -3.04 -0.63 -12.07
CA ARG A 130 -4.22 -1.36 -12.55
C ARG A 130 -3.79 -2.34 -13.63
N CYS A 131 -4.02 -3.62 -13.38
CA CYS A 131 -3.57 -4.70 -14.27
C CYS A 131 -4.75 -5.47 -14.85
N LEU A 132 -4.68 -5.72 -16.14
CA LEU A 132 -5.47 -6.72 -16.84
C LEU A 132 -4.65 -8.02 -16.84
N VAL A 133 -5.24 -9.07 -16.27
CA VAL A 133 -4.64 -10.41 -16.24
C VAL A 133 -5.38 -11.28 -17.24
N ALA A 134 -4.65 -11.88 -18.16
CA ALA A 134 -5.20 -12.80 -19.13
C ALA A 134 -5.69 -14.08 -18.44
N ASP A 135 -6.95 -14.44 -18.69
CA ASP A 135 -7.51 -15.72 -18.29
C ASP A 135 -7.54 -16.63 -19.52
N CYS A 136 -6.80 -17.73 -19.45
CA CYS A 136 -6.63 -18.62 -20.59
C CYS A 136 -7.84 -19.55 -20.71
N ALA A 137 -8.46 -19.57 -21.90
CA ALA A 137 -9.49 -20.55 -22.18
C ALA A 137 -8.96 -21.99 -21.99
N PRO A 138 -9.79 -22.92 -21.48
CA PRO A 138 -9.41 -24.32 -21.39
C PRO A 138 -8.94 -24.86 -22.75
N PRO A 139 -7.73 -25.45 -22.86
CA PRO A 139 -7.18 -25.83 -24.16
C PRO A 139 -8.01 -26.89 -24.85
N PRO A 140 -8.30 -26.81 -26.16
CA PRO A 140 -9.18 -27.74 -26.87
C PRO A 140 -8.61 -29.16 -27.08
N CYS A 141 -7.57 -29.53 -26.35
CA CYS A 141 -6.87 -30.81 -26.46
C CYS A 141 -6.55 -31.38 -25.06
N ILE A 142 -6.19 -32.66 -25.03
CA ILE A 142 -5.71 -33.37 -23.82
C ILE A 142 -4.19 -33.23 -23.60
N ASN A 143 -3.46 -32.77 -24.61
CA ASN A 143 -2.00 -32.62 -24.64
C ASN A 143 -1.55 -31.18 -24.96
N PRO A 144 -1.98 -30.17 -24.17
CA PRO A 144 -1.52 -28.80 -24.37
C PRO A 144 -0.03 -28.64 -24.01
N ILE A 145 0.68 -27.78 -24.74
CA ILE A 145 2.07 -27.42 -24.47
C ILE A 145 2.15 -26.01 -23.89
N TYR A 146 2.84 -25.88 -22.76
CA TYR A 146 3.16 -24.62 -22.10
C TYR A 146 4.54 -24.14 -22.56
N THR A 147 4.57 -23.07 -23.36
CA THR A 147 5.82 -22.51 -23.88
C THR A 147 6.27 -21.34 -23.01
N LYS A 148 7.54 -21.32 -22.60
CA LYS A 148 8.13 -20.19 -21.89
C LYS A 148 8.02 -18.93 -22.75
N GLY A 149 7.54 -17.82 -22.17
CA GLY A 149 7.33 -16.58 -22.92
C GLY A 149 5.96 -16.49 -23.60
N LYS A 150 5.06 -17.46 -23.37
CA LYS A 150 3.64 -17.33 -23.72
C LYS A 150 2.78 -17.41 -22.47
N CYS A 151 1.69 -16.64 -22.44
CA CYS A 151 0.76 -16.71 -21.34
C CYS A 151 -0.04 -18.02 -21.34
N CYS A 152 -0.67 -18.32 -22.48
CA CYS A 152 -1.58 -19.45 -22.59
C CYS A 152 -0.93 -20.64 -23.30
N PRO A 153 -1.31 -21.87 -22.92
CA PRO A 153 -0.84 -23.06 -23.62
C PRO A 153 -1.47 -23.20 -25.01
N GLU A 154 -0.81 -23.97 -25.86
CA GLU A 154 -1.24 -24.23 -27.23
C GLU A 154 -1.42 -25.73 -27.49
N CYS A 155 -2.29 -26.08 -28.43
CA CYS A 155 -2.50 -27.45 -28.90
C CYS A 155 -1.80 -27.62 -30.26
N PRO A 156 -0.52 -28.02 -30.31
CA PRO A 156 0.27 -28.03 -31.55
C PRO A 156 -0.27 -29.03 -32.58
N GLU A 157 -0.87 -30.13 -32.11
CA GLU A 157 -1.49 -31.16 -32.96
C GLU A 157 -2.98 -30.88 -33.24
N GLY A 158 -3.49 -29.73 -32.79
CA GLY A 158 -4.90 -29.36 -32.88
C GLY A 158 -5.78 -29.95 -31.78
N PRO A 159 -7.10 -29.73 -31.85
CA PRO A 159 -8.06 -30.22 -30.88
C PRO A 159 -8.11 -31.75 -30.83
N ASN A 160 -8.29 -32.32 -29.63
CA ASN A 160 -8.50 -33.76 -29.43
C ASN A 160 -9.15 -34.05 -28.07
N CYS A 161 -9.69 -35.26 -27.93
CA CYS A 161 -10.38 -35.70 -26.73
C CYS A 161 -10.29 -37.21 -26.56
N TYR A 162 -10.55 -37.69 -25.34
CA TYR A 162 -10.69 -39.11 -25.07
C TYR A 162 -12.05 -39.62 -25.57
N VAL A 163 -12.08 -40.84 -26.10
CA VAL A 163 -13.34 -41.49 -26.51
C VAL A 163 -14.26 -41.70 -25.31
N ASP A 164 -13.68 -42.08 -24.16
CA ASP A 164 -14.39 -42.36 -22.92
C ASP A 164 -13.53 -42.04 -21.68
N SER A 165 -14.08 -42.28 -20.50
CA SER A 165 -13.41 -42.02 -19.21
C SER A 165 -12.23 -42.95 -18.92
N THR A 166 -12.02 -44.04 -19.68
CA THR A 166 -10.86 -44.93 -19.52
C THR A 166 -9.57 -44.28 -20.00
N ARG A 167 -9.67 -43.22 -20.83
CA ARG A 167 -8.52 -42.48 -21.39
C ARG A 167 -7.55 -43.34 -22.19
N SER A 168 -8.04 -44.46 -22.73
CA SER A 168 -7.23 -45.41 -23.51
C SER A 168 -7.12 -45.03 -24.99
N GLN A 169 -8.13 -44.35 -25.54
CA GLN A 169 -8.21 -43.96 -26.94
C GLN A 169 -8.48 -42.45 -27.07
N VAL A 170 -7.74 -41.81 -27.98
CA VAL A 170 -7.85 -40.38 -28.30
C VAL A 170 -8.29 -40.24 -29.76
N ILE A 171 -9.19 -39.28 -30.00
CA ILE A 171 -9.66 -38.94 -31.34
C ILE A 171 -9.41 -37.45 -31.63
N PRO A 172 -9.17 -37.06 -32.90
CA PRO A 172 -9.09 -35.66 -33.30
C PRO A 172 -10.45 -34.96 -33.10
N GLY A 173 -10.41 -33.69 -32.70
CA GLY A 173 -11.59 -32.85 -32.46
C GLY A 173 -12.17 -32.20 -33.70
N HIS A 174 -12.02 -32.81 -34.88
CA HIS A 174 -12.62 -32.37 -36.13
C HIS A 174 -14.02 -32.99 -36.29
N GLU A 175 -14.36 -33.40 -37.52
CA GLU A 175 -15.63 -34.05 -37.85
C GLU A 175 -15.83 -35.39 -37.11
N PRO A 176 -17.10 -35.77 -36.83
CA PRO A 176 -17.43 -37.05 -36.21
C PRO A 176 -16.88 -38.25 -36.97
N LEU A 177 -16.26 -39.20 -36.26
CA LEU A 177 -15.64 -40.39 -36.83
C LEU A 177 -16.11 -41.68 -36.18
N TRP A 178 -15.87 -42.81 -36.84
CA TRP A 178 -16.17 -44.13 -36.32
C TRP A 178 -14.97 -44.66 -35.53
N VAL A 179 -15.16 -44.97 -34.25
CA VAL A 179 -14.12 -45.59 -33.40
C VAL A 179 -14.12 -47.12 -33.52
N ASP A 180 -15.27 -47.68 -33.92
CA ASP A 180 -15.47 -49.08 -34.30
C ASP A 180 -16.59 -49.16 -35.36
N SER A 181 -16.97 -50.36 -35.81
CA SER A 181 -17.99 -50.55 -36.86
C SER A 181 -19.40 -50.10 -36.46
N CYS A 182 -19.66 -49.86 -35.18
CA CYS A 182 -20.96 -49.57 -34.60
C CYS A 182 -21.03 -48.24 -33.84
N THR A 183 -19.90 -47.60 -33.52
CA THR A 183 -19.83 -46.44 -32.64
C THR A 183 -19.22 -45.25 -33.36
N LYS A 184 -19.99 -44.16 -33.46
CA LYS A 184 -19.55 -42.88 -34.02
C LYS A 184 -19.38 -41.85 -32.89
N CYS A 185 -18.22 -41.22 -32.80
CA CYS A 185 -17.85 -40.28 -31.75
C CYS A 185 -17.43 -38.92 -32.32
N ARG A 186 -17.63 -37.86 -31.54
CA ARG A 186 -17.19 -36.48 -31.81
C ARG A 186 -16.70 -35.83 -30.51
N CYS A 187 -15.63 -35.06 -30.57
CA CYS A 187 -15.21 -34.23 -29.42
C CYS A 187 -16.18 -33.08 -29.18
N HIS A 188 -16.36 -32.70 -27.92
CA HIS A 188 -17.05 -31.45 -27.60
C HIS A 188 -16.35 -30.26 -28.24
N ASP A 189 -17.12 -29.35 -28.83
CA ASP A 189 -16.66 -28.09 -29.42
C ASP A 189 -17.35 -26.88 -28.77
N SER A 190 -16.99 -25.66 -29.20
CA SER A 190 -17.51 -24.42 -28.61
C SER A 190 -19.03 -24.24 -28.70
N GLY A 191 -19.72 -25.06 -29.50
CA GLY A 191 -21.18 -25.07 -29.61
C GLY A 191 -21.87 -25.94 -28.56
N ASP A 192 -21.15 -26.84 -27.90
CA ASP A 192 -21.73 -27.73 -26.89
C ASP A 192 -21.74 -27.07 -25.49
N ALA A 193 -22.85 -27.25 -24.77
CA ALA A 193 -22.90 -26.97 -23.35
C ALA A 193 -21.87 -27.84 -22.62
N GLY A 194 -21.07 -27.27 -21.71
CA GLY A 194 -20.01 -28.03 -21.05
C GLY A 194 -18.61 -27.85 -21.65
N TYR A 195 -18.46 -27.15 -22.78
CA TYR A 195 -17.16 -27.00 -23.44
C TYR A 195 -16.15 -26.19 -22.59
N TRP A 196 -16.62 -25.08 -22.00
CA TRP A 196 -15.82 -24.18 -21.18
C TRP A 196 -15.52 -24.76 -19.79
N GLU A 197 -16.22 -25.83 -19.42
CA GLU A 197 -16.04 -26.57 -18.17
C GLU A 197 -14.86 -27.56 -18.23
N GLY A 198 -14.15 -27.61 -19.36
CA GLY A 198 -12.95 -28.43 -19.49
C GLY A 198 -13.23 -29.91 -19.77
N ASN A 199 -14.45 -30.26 -20.21
CA ASN A 199 -14.75 -31.64 -20.60
C ASN A 199 -13.89 -32.06 -21.80
N ARG A 200 -13.21 -33.19 -21.68
CA ARG A 200 -12.34 -33.78 -22.73
C ARG A 200 -12.79 -35.18 -23.12
N LEU A 201 -14.07 -35.48 -22.92
CA LEU A 201 -14.69 -36.73 -23.36
C LEU A 201 -15.47 -36.47 -24.64
N ALA A 202 -15.37 -37.40 -25.58
CA ALA A 202 -16.18 -37.41 -26.78
C ALA A 202 -17.65 -37.71 -26.43
N THR A 203 -18.56 -37.18 -27.23
CA THR A 203 -19.92 -37.69 -27.30
C THR A 203 -19.97 -38.81 -28.33
N CYS A 204 -20.31 -40.02 -27.90
CA CYS A 204 -20.38 -41.21 -28.73
C CYS A 204 -21.82 -41.72 -28.87
N SER A 205 -22.18 -42.12 -30.10
CA SER A 205 -23.48 -42.67 -30.45
C SER A 205 -23.29 -44.06 -31.09
N ARG A 206 -23.98 -45.06 -30.55
CA ARG A 206 -23.94 -46.43 -31.07
C ARG A 206 -25.14 -46.68 -32.00
N VAL A 207 -24.88 -47.26 -33.17
CA VAL A 207 -25.91 -47.67 -34.12
C VAL A 207 -26.78 -48.78 -33.51
N ARG A 208 -28.10 -48.62 -33.62
CA ARG A 208 -29.06 -49.62 -33.15
C ARG A 208 -28.95 -50.89 -34.02
N ASN A 209 -29.05 -52.06 -33.39
CA ASN A 209 -28.96 -53.37 -34.05
C ASN A 209 -27.64 -53.60 -34.82
N CYS A 210 -26.55 -52.92 -34.42
CA CYS A 210 -25.25 -53.14 -35.02
C CYS A 210 -24.48 -54.28 -34.32
N THR A 211 -24.08 -55.26 -35.12
CA THR A 211 -23.22 -56.39 -34.76
C THR A 211 -21.76 -56.04 -35.06
N PRO A 212 -20.86 -56.03 -34.06
CA PRO A 212 -19.44 -55.74 -34.29
C PRO A 212 -18.83 -56.75 -35.27
N GLY A 213 -18.25 -56.27 -36.37
CA GLY A 213 -17.62 -57.10 -37.41
C GLY A 213 -18.34 -57.11 -38.76
N GLU A 214 -19.56 -56.59 -38.85
CA GLU A 214 -20.15 -56.22 -40.14
C GLU A 214 -19.58 -54.86 -40.55
N THR A 215 -18.80 -54.83 -41.64
CA THR A 215 -18.38 -53.56 -42.26
C THR A 215 -19.63 -52.79 -42.64
N SER A 216 -20.01 -51.79 -41.84
CA SER A 216 -21.11 -50.89 -42.16
C SER A 216 -20.77 -50.21 -43.48
N GLN A 217 -21.38 -50.70 -44.56
CA GLN A 217 -21.18 -50.20 -45.89
C GLN A 217 -21.53 -48.72 -45.91
N LYS A 218 -20.55 -47.96 -46.39
CA LYS A 218 -20.66 -46.58 -46.84
C LYS A 218 -21.85 -46.46 -47.80
N ASN A 219 -22.95 -45.85 -47.36
CA ASN A 219 -23.94 -45.22 -48.22
C ASN A 219 -23.79 -43.71 -48.07
#